data_AF-A0A7L9LAX0-F1
#
_entry.id   AF-A0A7L9LAX0-F1
#
_cell.length_a   1.000
_cell.length_b   1.000
_cell.length_c   1.000
_cell.angle_alpha   90.00
_cell.angle_beta   90.00
_cell.angle_gamma   90.00
#
_symmetry.space_group_name_H-M   'P 1'
#
loop_
_entity.id
_entity.type
_entity.pdbx_description
1 polymer ?
#
loop_
_entity_poly.entity_id
_entity_poly.type
_entity_poly.pdbx_seq_one_letter_code
_entity_poly.pdbx_strand_id
1 'polypeptide(L)' 'MEENYKDKRGISELFDVPIKTLNNDLTEMRRTEFNVYILRPSHKRVYINVEGYKSFLEYKQKLRESTI' A
#
# COMPACT_ATOMS: atom_id res chain seq x y z
N MET A 1 -19.31 -2.32 -6.00
CA MET A 1 -18.04 -2.66 -5.36
C MET A 1 -17.72 -1.53 -4.40
N GLU A 2 -17.67 -1.79 -3.10
CA GLU A 2 -17.17 -0.79 -2.16
C GLU A 2 -15.68 -0.60 -2.43
N GLU A 3 -15.32 0.56 -2.95
CA GLU A 3 -13.94 0.97 -3.05
C GLU A 3 -13.40 1.24 -1.63
N ASN A 4 -12.90 0.19 -0.97
CA ASN A 4 -12.42 0.25 0.42
C ASN A 4 -11.07 0.97 0.48
N TYR A 5 -11.11 2.30 0.41
CA TYR A 5 -9.97 3.18 0.60
C TYR A 5 -9.85 3.57 2.08
N LYS A 6 -8.64 3.45 2.63
CA LYS A 6 -8.31 3.89 3.98
C LYS A 6 -7.16 4.89 3.95
N ASP A 7 -7.07 5.73 4.97
CA ASP A 7 -5.91 6.58 5.14
C ASP A 7 -4.71 5.76 5.66
N LYS A 8 -3.55 6.41 5.79
CA LYS A 8 -2.33 5.73 6.25
C LYS A 8 -2.47 5.09 7.63
N ARG A 9 -3.25 5.70 8.53
CA ARG A 9 -3.44 5.18 9.89
C ARG A 9 -4.31 3.93 9.85
N GLY A 10 -5.41 3.97 9.10
CA GLY A 10 -6.28 2.82 8.91
C GLY A 10 -5.60 1.63 8.24
N ILE A 11 -4.69 1.85 7.27
CA ILE A 11 -3.88 0.75 6.70
C ILE A 11 -2.88 0.21 7.72
N SER A 12 -2.20 1.11 8.43
CA SER A 12 -1.20 0.75 9.45
C SER A 12 -1.81 -0.13 10.55
N GLU A 13 -2.99 0.24 11.04
CA GLU A 13 -3.75 -0.53 12.03
C GLU A 13 -4.29 -1.85 11.44
N LEU A 14 -4.82 -1.83 10.21
CA LEU A 14 -5.44 -3.00 9.60
C LEU A 14 -4.44 -4.12 9.29
N PHE A 15 -3.23 -3.76 8.86
CA PHE A 15 -2.18 -4.71 8.48
C PHE A 15 -1.11 -4.88 9.55
N ASP A 16 -1.26 -4.23 10.71
CA ASP A 16 -0.26 -4.19 11.79
C ASP A 16 1.15 -3.78 11.30
N VAL A 17 1.20 -2.83 10.36
CA VAL A 17 2.45 -2.33 9.76
C VAL A 17 2.76 -0.94 10.32
N PRO A 18 3.97 -0.68 10.85
CA PRO A 18 4.34 0.66 11.30
C PRO A 18 4.24 1.70 10.18
N ILE A 19 3.75 2.91 10.50
CA ILE A 19 3.61 4.03 9.55
C ILE A 19 4.89 4.30 8.76
N LYS A 20 6.07 4.12 9.40
CA LYS A 20 7.37 4.29 8.74
C LYS A 20 7.56 3.28 7.61
N THR A 21 7.28 2.01 7.86
CA THR A 21 7.33 0.93 6.86
C THR A 21 6.31 1.19 5.76
N LEU A 22 5.07 1.54 6.12
CA LEU A 22 4.03 1.88 5.15
C LEU A 22 4.46 3.04 4.23
N ASN A 23 5.16 4.06 4.73
CA ASN A 23 5.65 5.14 3.87
C ASN A 23 6.68 4.66 2.84
N ASN A 24 7.53 3.69 3.20
CA ASN A 24 8.47 3.08 2.26
C ASN A 24 7.71 2.26 1.22
N ASP A 25 6.76 1.44 1.65
CA ASP A 25 5.90 0.65 0.76
C ASP A 25 5.16 1.55 -0.23
N LEU A 26 4.57 2.65 0.24
CA LEU A 26 3.89 3.61 -0.64
C LEU A 26 4.83 4.30 -1.62
N THR A 27 6.11 4.45 -1.27
CA THR A 27 7.12 4.97 -2.19
C THR A 27 7.43 3.95 -3.28
N GLU A 28 7.50 2.67 -2.93
CA GLU A 28 7.70 1.57 -3.88
C GLU A 28 6.47 1.36 -4.78
N MET A 29 5.27 1.34 -4.21
CA MET A 29 4.00 1.23 -4.94
C MET A 29 3.86 2.33 -6.00
N ARG A 30 4.27 3.57 -5.69
CA ARG A 30 4.25 4.69 -6.64
C ARG A 30 5.16 4.51 -7.86
N ARG A 31 6.18 3.65 -7.74
CA ARG A 31 7.16 3.36 -8.81
C ARG A 31 6.82 2.10 -9.60
N THR A 32 5.70 1.46 -9.29
CA THR A 32 5.26 0.19 -9.86
C THR A 32 3.81 0.29 -10.34
N GLU A 33 3.28 -0.81 -10.86
CA GLU A 33 1.87 -0.91 -11.30
C GLU A 33 0.86 -0.65 -10.17
N PHE A 34 1.27 -0.82 -8.91
CA PHE A 34 0.42 -0.61 -7.74
C PHE A 34 0.09 0.87 -7.45
N ASN A 35 0.66 1.82 -8.20
CA ASN A 35 0.36 3.25 -8.05
C ASN A 35 -1.13 3.56 -8.27
N VAL A 36 -1.84 2.75 -9.07
CA VAL A 36 -3.28 2.90 -9.33
C VAL A 36 -4.14 2.77 -8.06
N TYR A 37 -3.62 2.11 -7.02
CA TYR A 37 -4.30 1.91 -5.75
C TYR A 37 -4.10 3.04 -4.74
N ILE A 38 -3.36 4.09 -5.11
CA ILE A 38 -3.06 5.23 -4.26
C ILE A 38 -3.79 6.47 -4.77
N LEU A 39 -4.75 6.96 -3.99
CA LEU A 39 -5.41 8.23 -4.25
C LEU A 39 -4.73 9.35 -3.47
N ARG A 40 -4.37 10.42 -4.17
CA ARG A 40 -3.80 11.63 -3.57
C ARG A 40 -4.61 12.87 -3.94
N PRO A 41 -5.75 13.11 -3.25
CA PRO A 41 -6.56 14.31 -3.49
C PRO A 41 -5.81 15.61 -3.15
N SER A 42 -4.80 15.55 -2.28
CA SER A 42 -4.01 16.71 -1.83
C SER A 42 -2.62 16.27 -1.40
N HIS A 43 -1.70 17.23 -1.29
CA HIS A 43 -0.35 16.99 -0.78
C HIS A 43 -0.30 16.32 0.58
N LYS A 44 -1.30 16.61 1.44
CA LYS A 44 -1.41 16.11 2.82
C LYS A 44 -2.30 14.88 2.99
N ARG A 45 -3.13 14.53 2.00
CA ARG A 45 -4.11 13.44 2.10
C ARG A 45 -3.77 12.34 1.11
N VAL A 46 -3.56 11.14 1.63
CA VAL A 46 -3.29 9.93 0.85
C VAL A 46 -4.25 8.87 1.32
N TYR A 47 -5.00 8.31 0.40
CA TYR A 47 -5.86 7.16 0.60
C TYR A 47 -5.30 5.98 -0.19
N ILE A 48 -5.44 4.79 0.38
CA ILE A 48 -4.86 3.56 -0.14
C ILE A 48 -5.99 2.54 -0.22
N ASN A 49 -6.15 1.91 -1.37
CA ASN A 49 -7.06 0.80 -1.52
C ASN A 49 -6.55 -0.40 -0.70
N VAL A 50 -7.40 -0.96 0.16
CA VAL A 50 -7.03 -2.08 1.05
C VAL A 50 -6.57 -3.30 0.25
N GLU A 51 -7.32 -3.71 -0.77
CA GLU A 51 -6.98 -4.86 -1.63
C GLU A 51 -5.72 -4.59 -2.47
N GLY A 52 -5.55 -3.34 -2.90
CA GLY A 52 -4.34 -2.91 -3.60
C GLY A 52 -3.08 -3.02 -2.76
N TYR A 53 -3.15 -2.65 -1.47
CA TYR A 53 -2.04 -2.80 -0.55
C TYR A 53 -1.75 -4.28 -0.24
N LYS A 54 -2.79 -5.09 -0.05
CA LYS A 54 -2.64 -6.54 0.12
C LYS A 54 -1.93 -7.20 -1.07
N SER A 55 -2.37 -6.88 -2.29
CA SER A 55 -1.76 -7.37 -3.54
C SER A 55 -0.28 -6.98 -3.64
N PHE A 56 0.07 -5.77 -3.19
CA PHE A 56 1.46 -5.33 -3.13
C PHE A 56 2.31 -6.15 -2.15
N LEU A 57 1.77 -6.47 -0.97
CA LEU A 57 2.47 -7.32 0.01
C LEU A 57 2.71 -8.73 -0.53
N GLU A 58 1.71 -9.31 -1.20
CA GLU A 58 1.85 -10.63 -1.85
C GLU A 58 2.91 -10.60 -2.97
N TYR A 59 2.96 -9.53 -3.77
CA TYR A 59 4.02 -9.33 -4.75
C TYR A 59 5.41 -9.28 -4.11
N LYS A 60 5.57 -8.53 -3.01
CA LYS A 60 6.84 -8.46 -2.26
C LYS A 60 7.26 -9.81 -1.69
N GLN A 61 6.30 -10.61 -1.23
CA GLN A 61 6.56 -11.97 -0.75
C GLN A 61 7.08 -12.86 -1.89
N LYS A 62 6.38 -12.89 -3.03
CA LYS A 62 6.79 -13.69 -4.21
C LYS A 62 8.18 -13.32 -4.71
N LEU A 63 8.51 -12.02 -4.74
CA LEU A 63 9.85 -11.57 -5.11
C LEU A 63 10.93 -12.15 -4.18
N ARG A 64 10.69 -12.12 -2.87
CA ARG A 64 11.62 -12.68 -1.88
C ARG A 64 11.79 -14.19 -2.06
N GLU A 65 10.69 -14.90 -2.25
CA GLU A 65 10.69 -16.35 -2.48
C GLU A 65 11.41 -16.73 -3.77
N SER A 66 11.27 -15.93 -4.84
CA SER A 66 11.96 -16.18 -6.12
C SER A 66 13.47 -15.88 -6.11
N THR A 67 13.96 -15.19 -5.08
CA THR A 67 15.38 -14.82 -4.94
C THR A 67 16.14 -15.85 -4.08
N ILE A 68 15.44 -16.82 -3.47
CA ILE A 68 15.99 -17.93 -2.69
C ILE A 68 16.12 -19.16 -3.58
#